data_AF-A0A2V7FRN1-F1
#
_entry.id   AF-A0A2V7FRN1-F1
#
_cell.length_a   1.000
_cell.length_b   1.000
_cell.length_c   1.000
_cell.angle_alpha   90.00
_cell.angle_beta   90.00
_cell.angle_gamma   90.00
#
_symmetry.space_group_name_H-M   'P 1'
#
loop_
_entity.id
_entity.type
_entity.pdbx_description
1 polymer ?
#
loop_
_entity_poly.entity_id
_entity_poly.type
_entity_poly.pdbx_seq_one_letter_code
_entity_poly.pdbx_strand_id
1 'polypeptide(L)' 'VLDTTTRWTVEPAALLSKSRNTPFAGRALTGRAALTLVGGTVVHQLEAPA' A
#
# COMPACT_ATOMS: atom_id res chain seq x y z
N VAL A 1 -6.01 -7.60 6.08
CA VAL A 1 -7.13 -6.66 6.35
C VAL A 1 -7.12 -5.59 5.27
N LEU A 2 -8.28 -5.25 4.72
CA LEU A 2 -8.42 -4.24 3.66
C LEU A 2 -9.26 -3.08 4.20
N ASP A 3 -8.73 -1.86 4.11
CA ASP A 3 -9.55 -0.65 4.21
C ASP A 3 -10.06 -0.32 2.81
N THR A 4 -11.37 -0.37 2.61
CA THR A 4 -12.00 -0.17 1.30
C THR A 4 -12.30 1.30 0.99
N THR A 5 -12.04 2.21 1.93
CA THR A 5 -12.46 3.62 1.87
C THR A 5 -11.28 4.58 1.68
N THR A 6 -10.07 4.20 2.11
CA THR A 6 -8.88 5.05 1.98
C THR A 6 -8.60 5.42 0.52
N ARG A 7 -8.41 6.71 0.26
CA ARG A 7 -7.94 7.24 -1.02
C ARG A 7 -6.44 7.51 -0.95
N TRP A 8 -5.71 7.15 -2.00
CA TRP A 8 -4.28 7.39 -2.08
C TRP A 8 -3.80 7.46 -3.53
N THR A 9 -2.64 8.07 -3.73
CA THR A 9 -1.99 8.16 -5.04
C THR A 9 -0.81 7.19 -5.08
N VAL A 10 -0.67 6.47 -6.20
CA VAL A 10 0.49 5.60 -6.42
C VAL A 10 1.73 6.45 -6.63
N GLU A 11 2.59 6.49 -5.62
CA GLU A 11 3.91 7.11 -5.67
C GLU A 11 4.97 6.02 -5.94
N PRO A 12 5.64 6.03 -7.12
CA PRO A 12 6.70 5.07 -7.42
C PRO A 12 7.79 4.98 -6.35
N ALA A 13 8.12 6.10 -5.69
CA ALA A 13 9.12 6.11 -4.61
C ALA A 13 8.71 5.28 -3.39
N ALA A 14 7.41 5.05 -3.17
CA ALA A 14 6.87 4.26 -2.07
C ALA A 14 6.80 2.75 -2.38
N LEU A 15 7.12 2.31 -3.62
CA LEU A 15 7.12 0.89 -3.97
C LEU A 15 8.32 0.15 -3.35
N LEU A 16 8.03 -1.00 -2.74
CA LEU A 16 9.02 -1.86 -2.08
C LEU A 16 9.73 -2.84 -3.03
N SER A 17 9.31 -2.91 -4.30
CA SER A 17 9.97 -3.74 -5.31
C SER A 17 11.34 -3.18 -5.69
N LYS A 18 12.23 -4.07 -6.17
CA LYS A 18 13.58 -3.67 -6.64
C LYS A 18 13.54 -2.66 -7.80
N SER A 19 12.53 -2.74 -8.66
CA SER A 19 12.24 -1.74 -9.70
C SER A 19 11.02 -0.93 -9.30
N ARG A 20 11.06 0.37 -9.59
CA ARG A 20 9.95 1.31 -9.36
C ARG A 20 9.24 1.73 -10.65
N ASN A 21 9.61 1.15 -11.80
CA ASN A 21 8.92 1.41 -13.07
C ASN A 21 7.52 0.79 -13.03
N THR A 22 6.48 1.63 -13.09
CA THR A 22 5.09 1.19 -12.99
C THR A 22 4.20 2.02 -13.91
N PRO A 23 3.26 1.40 -14.65
CA PRO A 23 2.26 2.14 -15.43
C PRO A 23 1.22 2.85 -14.55
N PHE A 24 1.25 2.63 -13.24
CA PHE A 24 0.29 3.19 -12.30
C PHE A 24 0.78 4.48 -11.63
N ALA A 25 1.97 4.99 -11.96
CA ALA A 25 2.51 6.21 -11.37
C ALA A 25 1.52 7.38 -11.45
N GLY A 26 1.26 8.06 -10.32
CA GLY A 26 0.35 9.20 -10.23
C GLY A 26 -1.15 8.86 -10.27
N ARG A 27 -1.52 7.58 -10.39
CA ARG A 27 -2.92 7.16 -10.42
C ARG A 27 -3.54 7.23 -9.02
N ALA A 28 -4.70 7.87 -8.91
CA ALA A 28 -5.50 7.88 -7.69
C ALA A 28 -6.31 6.57 -7.57
N LEU A 29 -6.22 5.92 -6.41
CA LEU A 29 -6.88 4.66 -6.10
C LEU A 29 -7.77 4.80 -4.86
N THR A 30 -8.76 3.91 -4.75
CA THR A 30 -9.62 3.76 -3.56
C THR A 30 -9.48 2.34 -3.02
N GLY A 31 -9.32 2.25 -1.71
CA GLY A 31 -9.00 1.03 -1.00
C GLY A 31 -7.49 0.78 -0.89
N ARG A 32 -7.05 0.26 0.25
CA ARG A 32 -5.65 -0.08 0.54
C ARG A 32 -5.58 -1.26 1.52
N ALA A 33 -4.54 -2.07 1.40
CA ALA A 33 -4.26 -3.09 2.41
C ALA A 33 -3.78 -2.39 3.70
N ALA A 34 -4.56 -2.54 4.78
CA ALA A 34 -4.22 -1.95 6.08
C ALA A 34 -3.14 -2.78 6.78
N LEU A 35 -3.20 -4.11 6.66
CA LEU A 35 -2.17 -5.02 7.15
C LEU A 35 -2.25 -6.40 6.48
N THR A 36 -1.13 -7.12 6.51
CA THR A 36 -0.97 -8.50 6.07
C THR A 36 -0.51 -9.36 7.25
N LEU A 37 -1.20 -10.48 7.48
CA LEU A 37 -0.92 -11.46 8.54
C LEU A 37 -0.46 -12.78 7.92
N VAL A 38 0.60 -13.37 8.45
CA VAL A 38 1.08 -14.70 8.07
C VAL A 38 1.42 -15.48 9.33
N GLY A 39 0.81 -16.65 9.52
CA GLY A 39 1.07 -17.50 10.69
C GLY A 39 0.77 -16.85 12.04
N GLY A 40 -0.18 -15.91 12.11
CA GLY A 40 -0.49 -15.15 13.32
C GLY A 40 0.38 -13.90 13.55
N THR A 41 1.39 -13.66 12.71
CA THR A 41 2.28 -12.49 12.82
C THR A 41 1.92 -11.42 11.79
N VAL A 42 1.85 -10.16 12.21
CA VAL A 42 1.71 -9.02 11.28
C VAL A 42 3.06 -8.83 10.58
N VAL A 43 3.11 -9.14 9.29
CA VAL A 43 4.33 -9.05 8.47
C VAL A 43 4.42 -7.75 7.68
N HIS A 44 3.29 -7.07 7.51
CA HIS A 44 3.21 -5.77 6.87
C HIS A 44 2.03 -5.00 7.45
N GLN A 45 2.21 -3.71 7.71
CA GLN A 45 1.17 -2.82 8.18
C GLN A 45 1.35 -1.48 7.49
N LEU A 46 0.24 -0.87 7.09
CA LEU A 46 0.22 0.51 6.67
C LEU A 46 0.49 1.39 7.88
N GLU A 47 1.59 2.13 7.88
CA GLU A 47 1.81 3.17 8.89
C GLU A 47 0.69 4.20 8.78
N ALA A 48 0.07 4.54 9.92
CA ALA A 48 -0.87 5.64 9.97
C ALA A 48 -0.10 6.92 9.62
N PRO A 49 -0.60 7.77 8.71
CA PRO A 49 -0.05 9.10 8.59
C PRO A 49 -0.20 9.82 9.94
N ALA A 50 0.87 10.48 10.39
CA ALA A 50 0.86 11.31 11.59
C ALA A 50 -0.15 12.46 11.48
#